data_AF-A0A2M7N1R3-F1
#
_entry.id   AF-A0A2M7N1R3-F1
#
_cell.length_a   1.000
_cell.length_b   1.000
_cell.length_c   1.000
_cell.angle_alpha   90.00
_cell.angle_beta   90.00
_cell.angle_gamma   90.00
#
_symmetry.space_group_name_H-M   'P 1'
#
loop_
_entity.id
_entity.type
_entity.pdbx_description
1 polymer ?
#
loop_
_entity_poly.entity_id
_entity_poly.type
_entity_poly.pdbx_seq_one_letter_code
_entity_poly.pdbx_strand_id
1 'polypeptide(L)'
;MKKKIIVKDVYKGIDWILYYDKENNLKYDFYVHENADPHQIKIEYSGQAPPFIDNEGNLIVKNSFGEIKEAPPVLFQNNQRIDSKWLIADDYITVDLSSVNSNSP
;
A
#
# COMPACT_ATOMS: atom_id res chain seq x y z
N MET A 1 20.51 0.94 -13.65
CA MET A 1 19.14 0.35 -13.67
C MET A 1 18.78 -0.02 -12.25
N LYS A 2 17.75 0.58 -11.65
CA LYS A 2 17.30 0.18 -10.31
C LYS A 2 16.69 -1.22 -10.40
N LYS A 3 17.14 -2.14 -9.55
CA LYS A 3 16.55 -3.49 -9.48
C LYS A 3 15.15 -3.35 -8.89
N LYS A 4 14.16 -3.85 -9.61
CA LYS A 4 12.80 -4.04 -9.09
C LYS A 4 12.42 -5.50 -9.23
N ILE A 5 11.61 -5.99 -8.30
CA ILE A 5 10.98 -7.31 -8.36
C ILE A 5 9.50 -7.05 -8.62
N ILE A 6 8.92 -7.80 -9.56
CA ILE A 6 7.48 -7.77 -9.83
C ILE A 6 6.95 -9.16 -9.49
N VAL A 7 6.11 -9.24 -8.47
CA VAL A 7 5.31 -10.42 -8.17
C VAL A 7 3.97 -10.23 -8.84
N LYS A 8 3.71 -11.00 -9.89
CA LYS A 8 2.48 -10.87 -10.66
C LYS A 8 1.30 -11.52 -9.97
N ASP A 9 0.12 -10.91 -10.12
CA ASP A 9 -1.15 -11.44 -9.62
C ASP A 9 -1.10 -11.86 -8.13
N VAL A 10 -0.51 -11.02 -7.27
CA VAL A 10 -0.56 -11.25 -5.81
C VAL A 10 -2.00 -11.20 -5.30
N TYR A 11 -2.82 -10.38 -5.97
CA TYR A 11 -4.27 -10.51 -6.04
C TYR A 11 -4.66 -10.62 -7.50
N LYS A 12 -5.87 -11.09 -7.80
CA LYS A 12 -6.32 -11.25 -9.19
C LYS A 12 -6.29 -9.90 -9.92
N GLY A 13 -5.42 -9.76 -10.92
CA GLY A 13 -5.23 -8.54 -11.69
C GLY A 13 -4.45 -7.44 -10.95
N ILE A 14 -3.71 -7.76 -9.89
CA ILE A 14 -2.89 -6.79 -9.14
C ILE A 14 -1.48 -7.35 -8.95
N ASP A 15 -0.49 -6.62 -9.46
CA ASP A 15 0.92 -6.94 -9.30
C ASP A 15 1.51 -6.20 -8.09
N TRP A 16 2.44 -6.84 -7.38
CA TRP A 16 3.24 -6.22 -6.32
C TRP A 16 4.63 -5.88 -6.83
N ILE A 17 4.99 -4.60 -6.79
CA ILE A 17 6.27 -4.11 -7.29
C ILE A 17 7.12 -3.71 -6.09
N LEU A 18 8.25 -4.38 -5.88
CA LEU A 18 9.21 -4.05 -4.82
C LEU A 18 10.48 -3.43 -5.43
N TYR A 19 10.97 -2.34 -4.85
CA TYR A 19 12.14 -1.64 -5.36
C TYR A 19 12.85 -0.82 -4.28
N TYR A 20 14.08 -0.40 -4.56
CA TYR A 20 14.80 0.55 -3.71
C TYR A 20 14.67 1.99 -4.22
N ASP A 21 14.39 2.92 -3.31
CA ASP A 21 14.34 4.36 -3.63
C ASP A 21 15.75 4.94 -3.86
N LYS A 22 15.91 6.27 -3.89
CA LYS A 22 17.22 6.90 -4.13
C LYS A 22 18.13 6.87 -2.89
N GLU A 23 17.54 6.67 -1.72
CA GLU A 23 18.19 6.63 -0.42
C GLU A 23 18.42 5.18 0.05
N ASN A 24 18.17 4.21 -0.85
CA ASN A 24 18.33 2.78 -0.61
C ASN A 24 17.34 2.21 0.44
N ASN A 25 16.20 2.86 0.63
CA ASN A 25 15.10 2.29 1.40
C ASN A 25 14.25 1.38 0.51
N LEU A 26 13.80 0.25 1.06
CA LEU A 26 12.83 -0.61 0.38
C LEU A 26 11.47 0.11 0.30
N LYS A 27 10.90 0.15 -0.89
CA LYS A 27 9.57 0.67 -1.21
C LYS A 27 8.79 -0.35 -2.02
N TYR A 28 7.49 -0.19 -2.04
CA TYR A 28 6.61 -1.04 -2.81
C TYR A 28 5.41 -0.28 -3.36
N ASP A 29 4.90 -0.76 -4.50
CA ASP A 29 3.66 -0.30 -5.13
C ASP A 29 2.75 -1.50 -5.43
N PHE A 30 1.44 -1.29 -5.43
CA PHE A 30 0.47 -2.20 -6.04
C PHE A 30 0.04 -1.64 -7.39
N TYR A 31 0.27 -2.40 -8.46
CA TYR A 31 -0.18 -2.04 -9.80
C TYR A 31 -1.47 -2.78 -10.11
N VAL A 32 -2.58 -2.03 -10.13
CA VAL A 32 -3.93 -2.53 -10.39
C VAL A 32 -4.18 -2.49 -11.90
N HIS A 33 -4.31 -3.65 -12.54
CA HIS A 33 -4.63 -3.75 -13.96
C HIS A 33 -6.09 -3.34 -14.22
N GLU A 34 -6.40 -3.06 -15.48
CA GLU A 34 -7.78 -2.78 -15.91
C GLU A 34 -8.75 -3.89 -15.44
N ASN A 35 -9.92 -3.48 -14.95
CA ASN A 35 -10.97 -4.36 -14.41
C ASN A 35 -10.62 -5.13 -13.12
N ALA A 36 -9.42 -4.97 -12.56
CA ALA A 36 -9.09 -5.55 -11.26
C ALA A 36 -9.75 -4.73 -10.13
N ASP A 37 -10.23 -5.43 -9.09
CA ASP A 37 -10.85 -4.77 -7.94
C ASP A 37 -9.76 -4.35 -6.93
N PRO A 38 -9.51 -3.05 -6.72
CA PRO A 38 -8.52 -2.58 -5.75
C PRO A 38 -8.87 -2.91 -4.30
N HIS A 39 -10.14 -3.22 -3.97
CA HIS A 39 -10.55 -3.60 -2.60
C HIS A 39 -10.02 -4.98 -2.18
N GLN A 40 -9.39 -5.72 -3.10
CA GLN A 40 -8.66 -6.96 -2.78
C GLN A 40 -7.40 -6.70 -1.94
N ILE A 41 -6.83 -5.49 -1.99
CA ILE A 41 -5.58 -5.17 -1.31
C ILE A 41 -5.82 -5.12 0.20
N LYS A 42 -5.34 -6.15 0.90
CA LYS A 42 -5.42 -6.26 2.37
C LYS A 42 -4.07 -6.70 2.93
N ILE A 43 -3.48 -5.90 3.79
CA ILE A 43 -2.17 -6.16 4.36
C ILE A 43 -2.35 -6.67 5.79
N GLU A 44 -2.03 -7.94 6.00
CA GLU A 44 -1.94 -8.51 7.35
C GLU A 44 -0.52 -8.30 7.90
N TYR A 45 -0.43 -7.78 9.13
CA TYR A 45 0.83 -7.64 9.84
C TYR A 45 0.87 -8.60 11.03
N SER A 46 1.60 -9.71 10.86
CA SER A 46 1.86 -10.66 11.95
C SER A 46 3.07 -10.20 12.77
N GLY A 47 2.84 -9.43 13.84
CA GLY A 47 3.87 -8.86 14.70
C GLY A 47 3.58 -9.03 16.19
N GLN A 48 4.49 -8.54 17.04
CA GLN A 48 4.32 -8.60 18.51
C GLN A 48 3.26 -7.62 19.03
N ALA A 49 3.00 -6.54 18.28
CA ALA A 49 2.01 -5.53 18.62
C ALA A 49 1.17 -5.18 17.38
N PRO A 50 -0.12 -4.85 17.57
CA PRO A 50 -0.97 -4.44 16.47
C PRO A 50 -0.48 -3.11 15.89
N PRO A 51 -0.52 -2.94 14.55
CA PRO A 51 -0.28 -1.65 13.93
C PRO A 51 -1.29 -0.58 14.37
N PHE A 52 -0.90 0.69 14.29
CA PHE A 52 -1.79 1.81 14.55
C PHE A 52 -1.49 2.99 13.63
N ILE A 53 -2.43 3.92 13.50
CA ILE A 53 -2.26 5.16 12.72
C ILE A 53 -1.94 6.29 13.71
N ASP A 54 -0.86 7.03 13.46
CA ASP A 54 -0.49 8.19 14.29
C ASP A 54 -1.32 9.45 13.95
N ASN A 55 -1.11 10.54 14.70
CA ASN A 55 -1.83 11.80 14.51
C ASN A 55 -1.54 12.50 13.16
N GLU A 56 -0.47 12.10 12.48
CA GLU A 56 -0.08 12.60 11.16
C GLU A 56 -0.63 11.72 10.02
N GLY A 57 -1.33 10.62 10.36
CA GLY A 57 -1.91 9.68 9.40
C GLY A 57 -0.93 8.60 8.92
N ASN A 58 0.25 8.49 9.53
CA ASN A 58 1.21 7.45 9.19
C ASN A 58 0.80 6.13 9.83
N LEU A 59 0.99 5.04 9.10
CA LEU A 59 0.91 3.69 9.65
C LEU A 59 2.19 3.39 10.42
N ILE A 60 2.03 3.01 11.68
CA ILE A 60 3.12 2.64 12.59
C ILE A 60 3.06 1.14 12.87
N VAL A 61 4.16 0.45 12.57
CA VAL A 61 4.35 -0.97 12.86
C VAL A 61 5.56 -1.14 13.77
N LYS A 62 5.36 -1.72 14.95
CA LYS A 62 6.42 -1.94 15.94
C LYS A 62 6.84 -3.41 15.97
N ASN A 63 8.14 -3.65 15.99
CA ASN A 63 8.73 -4.97 16.17
C ASN A 63 9.95 -4.91 17.09
N SER A 64 10.58 -6.06 17.35
CA SER A 64 11.76 -6.16 18.23
C SER A 64 12.99 -5.42 17.71
N PHE A 65 13.02 -5.07 16.43
CA PHE A 65 14.12 -4.36 15.78
C PHE A 65 13.88 -2.85 15.66
N GLY A 66 12.69 -2.36 16.02
CA GLY A 66 12.36 -0.95 16.02
C GLY A 66 10.95 -0.65 15.50
N GLU A 67 10.81 0.54 14.93
CA GLU A 67 9.56 1.07 14.40
C GLU A 67 9.68 1.25 12.88
N ILE A 68 8.69 0.76 12.14
CA ILE A 68 8.49 1.06 10.73
C ILE A 68 7.38 2.12 10.67
N LYS A 69 7.67 3.23 10.00
CA LYS A 69 6.74 4.34 9.76
C LYS A 69 6.46 4.45 8.27
N GLU A 70 5.20 4.29 7.87
CA GLU A 70 4.74 4.41 6.50
C GLU A 70 3.82 5.63 6.35
N ALA A 71 4.18 6.56 5.48
CA ALA A 71 3.35 7.72 5.16
C ALA A 71 1.99 7.29 4.57
N PRO A 72 0.96 8.16 4.60
CA PRO A 72 -0.30 7.88 3.92
C PRO A 72 -0.08 7.40 2.48
N PRO A 73 -0.87 6.40 2.03
CA PRO A 73 -0.71 5.85 0.70
C PRO A 73 -1.07 6.91 -0.34
N VAL A 74 -0.33 6.90 -1.45
CA VAL A 74 -0.60 7.78 -2.58
C VAL A 74 -1.12 6.93 -3.71
N LEU A 75 -2.30 7.28 -4.22
CA LEU A 75 -2.93 6.60 -5.34
C LEU A 75 -2.66 7.34 -6.63
N PHE A 76 -2.60 6.61 -7.74
CA PHE A 76 -2.53 7.18 -9.08
C PHE A 76 -3.59 6.53 -9.96
N GLN A 77 -4.44 7.35 -10.57
CA GLN A 77 -5.41 6.92 -11.58
C GLN A 77 -5.24 7.82 -12.80
N ASN A 78 -5.07 7.25 -14.00
CA ASN A 78 -4.88 8.02 -15.24
C ASN A 78 -3.78 9.10 -15.12
N ASN A 79 -2.65 8.75 -14.48
CA ASN A 79 -1.53 9.63 -14.16
C ASN A 79 -1.86 10.83 -13.24
N GLN A 80 -3.06 10.89 -12.66
CA GLN A 80 -3.43 11.86 -11.65
C GLN A 80 -3.18 11.29 -10.25
N ARG A 81 -2.48 12.07 -9.43
CA ARG A 81 -2.28 11.75 -8.01
C ARG A 81 -3.56 11.99 -7.25
N ILE A 82 -3.94 11.02 -6.42
CA ILE A 82 -5.07 11.09 -5.51
C ILE A 82 -4.51 10.80 -4.11
N ASP A 83 -4.66 11.75 -3.20
CA ASP A 83 -4.28 11.53 -1.81
C ASP A 83 -5.28 10.59 -1.14
N SER A 84 -4.76 9.68 -0.32
CA SER A 84 -5.54 8.65 0.37
C SER A 84 -5.01 8.47 1.80
N LYS A 85 -5.65 7.58 2.56
CA LYS A 85 -5.35 7.29 3.96
C LYS A 85 -5.26 5.79 4.16
N TRP A 86 -4.50 5.41 5.17
CA TRP A 86 -4.59 4.07 5.73
C TRP A 86 -5.91 3.88 6.45
N LEU A 87 -6.46 2.66 6.37
CA LEU A 87 -7.57 2.19 7.18
C LEU A 87 -7.15 0.90 7.87
N ILE A 88 -7.46 0.77 9.15
CA ILE A 88 -7.29 -0.48 9.90
C ILE A 88 -8.70 -1.07 10.09
N ALA A 89 -8.91 -2.30 9.60
CA ALA A 89 -10.15 -3.04 9.71
C ALA A 89 -9.86 -4.40 10.32
N ASP A 90 -10.34 -4.63 11.54
CA ASP A 90 -10.13 -5.83 12.37
C ASP A 90 -8.70 -6.39 12.27
N ASP A 91 -8.47 -7.34 11.35
CA ASP A 91 -7.22 -8.08 11.20
C ASP A 91 -6.31 -7.58 10.04
N TYR A 92 -6.72 -6.56 9.28
CA TYR A 92 -5.94 -6.07 8.13
C TYR A 92 -5.90 -4.55 7.99
N ILE A 93 -4.83 -4.09 7.37
CA ILE A 93 -4.68 -2.73 6.88
C ILE A 93 -5.09 -2.67 5.42
N THR A 94 -5.82 -1.63 5.04
CA THR A 94 -6.21 -1.34 3.66
C THR A 94 -6.03 0.15 3.36
N VAL A 95 -6.26 0.51 2.11
CA VAL A 95 -6.23 1.88 1.62
C VAL A 95 -7.66 2.41 1.51
N ASP A 96 -7.87 3.67 1.86
CA ASP A 96 -9.14 4.38 1.61
C ASP A 96 -9.29 4.69 0.11
N LEU A 97 -10.18 3.96 -0.56
CA LEU A 97 -10.43 4.09 -1.99
C LEU A 97 -11.63 5.00 -2.32
N SER A 98 -12.20 5.69 -1.33
CA SER A 98 -13.41 6.53 -1.51
C SER A 98 -13.23 7.67 -2.52
N SER A 99 -11.99 8.13 -2.74
CA SER A 99 -11.63 9.16 -3.71
C SER A 99 -11.29 8.62 -5.11
N VAL A 100 -11.23 7.30 -5.28
CA VAL A 100 -11.00 6.67 -6.58
C VAL A 100 -12.33 6.63 -7.33
N ASN A 101 -12.35 7.24 -8.51
CA ASN A 101 -13.54 7.17 -9.34
C ASN A 101 -13.67 5.76 -9.93
N SER A 102 -14.76 5.07 -9.62
CA SER A 102 -15.10 3.74 -10.15
C SER A 102 -15.50 3.75 -11.64
N ASN A 103 -15.20 4.83 -12.36
CA ASN A 103 -15.59 5.01 -13.75
C ASN A 103 -14.36 5.32 -14.61
N SER A 104 -13.96 4.36 -15.44
CA SER A 104 -13.74 4.60 -16.86
C SER A 104 -13.96 3.29 -17.64
N PRO A 105 -14.67 3.34 -18.77
CA PRO A 105 -15.03 2.20 -19.61
C PRO A 105 -13.83 1.56 -20.32
#